data_AF-T1BA99-F1
#
_entry.id   AF-T1BA99-F1
#
_cell.length_a   1.000
_cell.length_b   1.000
_cell.length_c   1.000
_cell.angle_alpha   90.00
_cell.angle_beta   90.00
_cell.angle_gamma   90.00
#
_symmetry.space_group_name_H-M   'P 1'
#
loop_
_entity.id
_entity.type
_entity.pdbx_description
1 polymer ?
#
loop_
_entity_poly.entity_id
_entity_poly.type
_entity_poly.pdbx_seq_one_letter_code
_entity_poly.pdbx_strand_id
1 'polypeptide(L)'
;MSPLDAVDEPASLAKLRSSVEALLPEVEIADVPLEVHGWTGFLDEFTHISGTQGRASNLIESVSALLVSEACNVGLTPVSDESHPPLSRDRLNWVAQNYLRSATLAAANTRLVDYHARLALANAWGGGEMASADGMRFVIPVSTIHAAYQPPLFRSPSGAPRST
;
A
#
# COMPACT_ATOMS: atom_id res chain seq x y z
N MET A 1 2.71 29.14 -21.44
CA MET A 1 2.94 27.78 -21.97
C MET A 1 1.56 27.21 -22.29
N SER A 2 1.35 26.77 -23.53
CA SER A 2 0.10 26.10 -23.93
C SER A 2 -0.06 24.81 -23.11
N PRO A 3 -1.29 24.39 -22.75
CA PRO A 3 -1.53 23.06 -22.22
C PRO A 3 -0.91 22.01 -23.14
N LEU A 4 -0.31 20.96 -22.59
CA LEU A 4 0.08 19.79 -23.36
C LEU A 4 -1.22 19.10 -23.80
N ASP A 5 -1.43 19.00 -25.10
CA ASP A 5 -2.56 18.25 -25.65
C ASP A 5 -2.40 16.78 -25.29
N ALA A 6 -3.50 16.16 -24.85
CA ALA A 6 -3.52 14.74 -24.55
C ALA A 6 -3.28 13.96 -25.86
N VAL A 7 -2.30 13.07 -25.85
CA VAL A 7 -2.07 12.15 -26.97
C VAL A 7 -3.17 11.09 -26.94
N ASP A 8 -3.81 10.87 -28.09
CA ASP A 8 -4.80 9.80 -28.24
C ASP A 8 -4.20 8.44 -27.84
N GLU A 9 -4.94 7.67 -27.03
CA GLU A 9 -4.47 6.37 -26.53
C GLU A 9 -4.31 5.39 -27.72
N PRO A 10 -3.09 4.87 -27.97
CA PRO A 10 -2.88 3.94 -29.07
C PRO A 10 -3.71 2.66 -28.87
N ALA A 11 -4.27 2.12 -29.96
CA ALA A 11 -5.00 0.85 -29.91
C ALA A 11 -4.16 -0.31 -29.34
N SER A 12 -2.83 -0.26 -29.51
CA SER A 12 -1.90 -1.22 -28.92
C SER A 12 -1.86 -1.14 -27.39
N LEU A 13 -2.00 0.04 -26.80
CA LEU A 13 -2.03 0.24 -25.35
C LEU A 13 -3.33 -0.30 -24.76
N ALA A 14 -4.48 0.00 -25.37
CA ALA A 14 -5.76 -0.55 -24.94
C ALA A 14 -5.77 -2.10 -24.96
N LYS A 15 -5.22 -2.69 -26.03
CA LYS A 15 -5.09 -4.15 -26.16
C LYS A 15 -4.13 -4.76 -25.12
N LEU A 16 -3.03 -4.07 -24.81
CA LEU A 16 -2.10 -4.51 -23.78
C LEU A 16 -2.77 -4.48 -22.41
N ARG A 17 -3.46 -3.38 -22.07
CA ARG A 17 -4.17 -3.22 -20.80
C ARG A 17 -5.18 -4.33 -20.58
N SER A 18 -6.03 -4.61 -21.57
CA SER A 18 -7.02 -5.69 -21.47
C SER A 18 -6.36 -7.06 -21.30
N SER A 19 -5.21 -7.28 -21.93
CA SER A 19 -4.46 -8.53 -21.81
C SER A 19 -3.83 -8.68 -20.42
N VAL A 20 -3.36 -7.58 -19.82
CA VAL A 20 -2.81 -7.56 -18.46
C VAL A 20 -3.92 -7.72 -17.42
N GLU A 21 -5.04 -7.01 -17.56
CA GLU A 21 -6.20 -7.13 -16.66
C GLU A 21 -6.75 -8.55 -16.64
N ALA A 22 -6.77 -9.24 -17.78
CA ALA A 22 -7.18 -10.64 -17.86
C ALA A 22 -6.24 -11.62 -17.11
N LEU A 23 -5.04 -11.18 -16.71
CA LEU A 23 -4.10 -11.97 -15.91
C LEU A 23 -4.20 -11.68 -14.41
N LEU A 24 -4.93 -10.63 -14.00
CA LEU A 24 -5.09 -10.29 -12.60
C LEU A 24 -6.17 -11.19 -11.97
N PRO A 25 -5.83 -11.99 -10.95
CA PRO A 25 -6.83 -12.81 -10.27
C PRO A 25 -7.78 -11.92 -9.45
N GLU A 26 -9.03 -12.34 -9.34
CA GLU A 26 -9.98 -11.76 -8.39
C GLU A 26 -9.71 -12.42 -7.02
N VAL A 27 -9.20 -11.63 -6.08
CA VAL A 27 -8.85 -12.08 -4.73
C VAL A 27 -9.46 -11.15 -3.69
N GLU A 28 -9.88 -11.72 -2.57
CA GLU A 28 -10.32 -10.93 -1.42
C GLU A 28 -9.11 -10.16 -0.86
N ILE A 29 -9.30 -8.87 -0.58
CA ILE A 29 -8.20 -8.01 -0.11
C ILE A 29 -7.57 -8.52 1.19
N ALA A 30 -8.34 -9.23 2.01
CA ALA A 30 -7.88 -9.84 3.26
C ALA A 30 -6.99 -11.08 3.07
N ASP A 31 -7.01 -11.69 1.88
CA ASP A 31 -6.15 -12.83 1.54
C ASP A 31 -4.78 -12.38 1.05
N VAL A 32 -4.66 -11.15 0.52
CA VAL A 32 -3.40 -10.61 0.00
C VAL A 32 -2.29 -10.61 1.07
N PRO A 33 -2.51 -10.14 2.32
CA PRO A 33 -1.46 -10.22 3.34
C PRO A 33 -1.11 -11.66 3.74
N LEU A 34 -2.05 -12.61 3.65
CA LEU A 34 -1.78 -14.02 3.93
C LEU A 34 -0.90 -14.64 2.85
N GLU A 35 -1.14 -14.33 1.58
CA GLU A 35 -0.31 -14.77 0.47
C GLU A 35 1.10 -14.18 0.55
N VAL A 36 1.20 -12.86 0.77
CA VAL A 36 2.50 -12.17 0.95
C VAL A 36 3.25 -12.71 2.16
N HIS A 37 2.54 -13.11 3.22
CA HIS A 37 3.14 -13.78 4.35
C HIS A 37 3.76 -15.12 3.97
N GLY A 38 3.11 -15.91 3.11
CA GLY A 38 3.67 -17.14 2.56
C GLY A 38 5.02 -16.95 1.86
N TRP A 39 5.26 -15.79 1.25
CA TRP A 39 6.53 -15.48 0.60
C TRP A 39 7.60 -14.91 1.54
N THR A 40 7.18 -14.08 2.50
CA THR A 40 8.11 -13.19 3.23
C THR A 40 8.23 -13.51 4.72
N GLY A 41 7.25 -14.19 5.29
CA GLY A 41 7.15 -14.37 6.74
C GLY A 41 6.84 -13.09 7.51
N PHE A 42 6.46 -11.97 6.88
CA PHE A 42 6.41 -10.66 7.56
C PHE A 42 5.44 -10.59 8.75
N LEU A 43 4.34 -11.35 8.72
CA LEU A 43 3.38 -11.43 9.83
C LEU A 43 3.95 -12.09 11.11
N ASP A 44 5.09 -12.80 11.01
CA ASP A 44 5.78 -13.37 12.19
C ASP A 44 6.40 -12.30 13.10
N GLU A 45 6.62 -11.09 12.60
CA GLU A 45 7.22 -9.97 13.34
C GLU A 45 6.23 -9.34 14.34
N PHE A 46 4.94 -9.64 14.22
CA PHE A 46 3.92 -9.20 15.17
C PHE A 46 4.00 -10.03 16.45
N THR A 47 4.82 -9.55 17.37
CA THR A 47 5.06 -10.17 18.68
C THR A 47 4.29 -9.48 19.79
N HIS A 48 3.89 -10.25 20.81
CA HIS A 48 3.14 -9.75 21.95
C HIS A 48 3.94 -8.70 22.75
N ILE A 49 3.26 -7.69 23.30
CA ILE A 49 3.88 -6.58 24.03
C ILE A 49 4.74 -7.02 25.24
N SER A 50 4.36 -8.10 25.92
CA SER A 50 5.12 -8.66 27.05
C SER A 50 6.39 -9.42 26.63
N GLY A 51 6.63 -9.63 25.33
CA GLY A 51 7.78 -10.40 24.84
C GLY A 51 7.68 -11.92 25.05
N THR A 52 6.57 -12.42 25.59
CA THR A 52 6.33 -13.87 25.69
C THR A 52 6.07 -14.50 24.33
N GLN A 53 6.75 -15.62 24.06
CA GLN A 53 6.66 -16.39 22.80
C GLN A 53 5.34 -17.17 22.62
N GLY A 54 4.40 -17.05 23.57
CA GLY A 54 3.08 -17.69 23.46
C GLY A 54 2.26 -17.01 22.37
N ARG A 55 2.34 -17.52 21.13
CA ARG A 55 1.48 -17.06 20.04
C ARG A 55 0.05 -17.50 20.34
N ALA A 56 -0.86 -16.54 20.35
CA ALA A 56 -2.27 -16.88 20.35
C ALA A 56 -2.61 -17.67 19.06
N SER A 57 -3.50 -18.66 19.15
CA SER A 57 -3.93 -19.44 17.99
C SER A 57 -4.49 -18.53 16.89
N ASN A 58 -4.19 -18.83 15.62
CA ASN A 58 -4.67 -18.10 14.43
C ASN A 58 -4.38 -16.58 14.48
N LEU A 59 -3.28 -16.17 15.14
CA LEU A 59 -2.87 -14.77 15.22
C LEU A 59 -2.66 -14.13 13.84
N ILE A 60 -2.11 -14.90 12.90
CA ILE A 60 -1.79 -14.43 11.54
C ILE A 60 -3.06 -13.94 10.81
N GLU A 61 -4.17 -14.66 10.94
CA GLU A 61 -5.47 -14.26 10.39
C GLU A 61 -5.95 -12.94 11.02
N SER A 62 -5.92 -12.84 12.36
CA SER A 62 -6.32 -11.62 13.06
C SER A 62 -5.47 -10.41 12.66
N VAL A 63 -4.15 -10.59 12.50
CA VAL A 63 -3.24 -9.52 12.09
C VAL A 63 -3.48 -9.14 10.63
N SER A 64 -3.71 -10.10 9.73
CA SER A 64 -4.05 -9.82 8.32
C SER A 64 -5.28 -8.92 8.22
N ALA A 65 -6.37 -9.30 8.90
CA ALA A 65 -7.61 -8.54 8.95
C ALA A 65 -7.41 -7.13 9.51
N LEU A 66 -6.61 -6.98 10.58
CA LEU A 66 -6.29 -5.68 11.16
C LEU A 66 -5.48 -4.80 10.20
N LEU A 67 -4.49 -5.35 9.52
CA LEU A 67 -3.70 -4.59 8.55
C LEU A 67 -4.58 -4.09 7.41
N VAL A 68 -5.52 -4.89 6.92
CA VAL A 68 -6.50 -4.46 5.92
C VAL A 68 -7.40 -3.36 6.46
N SER A 69 -7.94 -3.52 7.68
CA SER A 69 -8.76 -2.50 8.34
C SER A 69 -8.04 -1.15 8.42
N GLU A 70 -6.80 -1.15 8.91
CA GLU A 70 -6.00 0.07 9.11
C GLU A 70 -5.51 0.67 7.79
N ALA A 71 -4.98 -0.15 6.87
CA ALA A 71 -4.43 0.32 5.61
C ALA A 71 -5.51 0.87 4.66
N CYS A 72 -6.70 0.27 4.67
CA CYS A 72 -7.82 0.69 3.83
C CYS A 72 -8.74 1.71 4.51
N ASN A 73 -8.50 2.07 5.78
CA ASN A 73 -9.34 2.99 6.57
C ASN A 73 -10.82 2.56 6.63
N VAL A 74 -11.08 1.25 6.61
CA VAL A 74 -12.45 0.69 6.59
C VAL A 74 -12.99 0.37 7.99
N GLY A 75 -12.11 0.34 8.99
CA GLY A 75 -12.44 -0.03 10.37
C GLY A 75 -12.71 -1.53 10.55
N LEU A 76 -13.08 -1.92 11.77
CA LEU A 76 -13.21 -3.33 12.14
C LEU A 76 -14.49 -4.02 11.63
N THR A 77 -15.59 -3.27 11.46
CA THR A 77 -16.89 -3.84 11.05
C THR A 77 -16.81 -4.72 9.79
N PRO A 78 -16.18 -4.29 8.68
CA PRO A 78 -16.09 -5.11 7.46
C PRO A 78 -15.13 -6.29 7.56
N VAL A 79 -14.25 -6.35 8.56
CA VAL A 79 -13.27 -7.43 8.74
C VAL A 79 -13.59 -8.32 9.94
N SER A 80 -14.67 -8.02 10.67
CA SER A 80 -15.10 -8.78 11.84
C SER A 80 -16.14 -9.82 11.49
N ASP A 81 -15.99 -11.03 12.01
CA ASP A 81 -16.95 -12.12 11.91
C ASP A 81 -17.09 -12.81 13.27
N GLU A 82 -18.23 -12.62 13.94
CA GLU A 82 -18.51 -13.22 15.25
C GLU A 82 -18.69 -14.74 15.19
N SER A 83 -18.93 -15.32 14.00
CA SER A 83 -19.00 -16.76 13.80
C SER A 83 -17.60 -17.41 13.66
N HIS A 84 -16.56 -16.61 13.40
CA HIS A 84 -15.18 -17.05 13.25
C HIS A 84 -14.29 -16.44 14.34
N PRO A 85 -13.95 -17.18 15.42
CA PRO A 85 -13.28 -16.62 16.61
C PRO A 85 -12.00 -15.79 16.37
N PRO A 86 -11.13 -16.09 15.38
CA PRO A 86 -9.97 -15.24 15.06
C PRO A 86 -10.34 -13.83 14.55
N LEU A 87 -11.55 -13.65 14.02
CA LEU A 87 -12.06 -12.42 13.46
C LEU A 87 -13.17 -11.79 14.31
N SER A 88 -13.46 -12.32 15.52
CA SER A 88 -14.42 -11.66 16.41
C SER A 88 -13.92 -10.26 16.79
N ARG A 89 -14.83 -9.32 17.02
CA ARG A 89 -14.44 -7.92 17.26
C ARG A 89 -13.58 -7.78 18.52
N ASP A 90 -13.88 -8.53 19.57
CA ASP A 90 -13.11 -8.55 20.81
C ASP A 90 -11.71 -9.10 20.58
N ARG A 91 -11.59 -10.14 19.74
CA ARG A 91 -10.30 -10.71 19.35
C ARG A 91 -9.45 -9.69 18.59
N LEU A 92 -10.01 -9.03 17.59
CA LEU A 92 -9.30 -8.04 16.78
C LEU A 92 -8.84 -6.85 17.64
N ASN A 93 -9.70 -6.33 18.53
CA ASN A 93 -9.32 -5.28 19.47
C ASN A 93 -8.16 -5.69 20.38
N TRP A 94 -8.22 -6.91 20.93
CA TRP A 94 -7.16 -7.43 21.79
C TRP A 94 -5.84 -7.58 21.01
N VAL A 95 -5.89 -8.09 19.77
CA VAL A 95 -4.69 -8.22 18.93
C VAL A 95 -4.11 -6.84 18.59
N ALA A 96 -4.94 -5.87 18.21
CA ALA A 96 -4.52 -4.50 17.92
C ALA A 96 -3.74 -3.89 19.09
N GLN A 97 -4.23 -4.04 20.32
CA GLN A 97 -3.59 -3.48 21.51
C GLN A 97 -2.27 -4.16 21.90
N ASN A 98 -2.15 -5.47 21.64
CA ASN A 98 -1.03 -6.27 22.16
C ASN A 98 0.06 -6.57 21.12
N TYR A 99 -0.25 -6.48 19.82
CA TYR A 99 0.65 -6.91 18.74
C TYR A 99 0.94 -5.82 17.70
N LEU A 100 0.00 -4.91 17.41
CA LEU A 100 0.21 -3.81 16.46
C LEU A 100 0.92 -2.65 17.16
N ARG A 101 2.21 -2.49 16.86
CA ARG A 101 3.08 -1.47 17.45
C ARG A 101 3.98 -0.92 16.35
N SER A 102 4.47 0.31 16.51
CA SER A 102 5.42 0.91 15.55
C SER A 102 6.65 0.02 15.33
N ALA A 103 7.16 -0.63 16.38
CA ALA A 103 8.29 -1.54 16.29
C ALA A 103 7.99 -2.81 15.47
N THR A 104 6.81 -3.41 15.65
CA THR A 104 6.42 -4.62 14.90
C THR A 104 6.10 -4.28 13.44
N LEU A 105 5.46 -3.14 13.18
CA LEU A 105 5.25 -2.60 11.83
C LEU A 105 6.58 -2.32 11.11
N ALA A 106 7.54 -1.70 11.79
CA ALA A 106 8.85 -1.42 11.22
C ALA A 106 9.60 -2.71 10.86
N ALA A 107 9.62 -3.69 11.76
CA ALA A 107 10.25 -5.00 11.52
C ALA A 107 9.57 -5.76 10.36
N ALA A 108 8.24 -5.75 10.33
CA ALA A 108 7.45 -6.35 9.26
C ALA A 108 7.74 -5.66 7.90
N ASN A 109 7.85 -4.33 7.88
CA ASN A 109 8.20 -3.58 6.67
C ASN A 109 9.63 -3.91 6.20
N THR A 110 10.60 -4.07 7.10
CA THR A 110 11.95 -4.52 6.75
C THR A 110 11.91 -5.87 6.03
N ARG A 111 11.12 -6.83 6.51
CA ARG A 111 10.94 -8.14 5.82
C ARG A 111 10.41 -7.99 4.40
N LEU A 112 9.42 -7.13 4.21
CA LEU A 112 8.82 -6.86 2.90
C LEU A 112 9.84 -6.22 1.94
N VAL A 113 10.56 -5.20 2.41
CA VAL A 113 11.59 -4.50 1.62
C VAL A 113 12.74 -5.45 1.26
N ASP A 114 13.23 -6.23 2.21
CA ASP A 114 14.32 -7.20 2.01
C ASP A 114 13.94 -8.27 0.98
N TYR A 115 12.69 -8.73 0.98
CA TYR A 115 12.19 -9.66 -0.03
C TYR A 115 12.10 -8.97 -1.40
N HIS A 116 11.49 -7.78 -1.45
CA HIS A 116 11.30 -7.05 -2.70
C HIS A 116 12.63 -6.72 -3.40
N ALA A 117 13.66 -6.32 -2.64
CA ALA A 117 15.00 -6.02 -3.15
C ALA A 117 15.67 -7.21 -3.88
N ARG A 118 15.23 -8.45 -3.63
CA ARG A 118 15.78 -9.65 -4.28
C ARG A 118 15.10 -9.98 -5.61
N LEU A 119 13.95 -9.37 -5.91
CA LEU A 119 13.22 -9.67 -7.13
C LEU A 119 13.97 -9.16 -8.36
N ALA A 120 14.05 -9.98 -9.41
CA ALA A 120 14.72 -9.60 -10.65
C ALA A 120 14.11 -8.33 -11.27
N LEU A 121 12.79 -8.16 -11.14
CA LEU A 121 12.07 -6.98 -11.59
C LEU A 121 12.49 -5.72 -10.82
N ALA A 122 12.60 -5.80 -9.48
CA ALA A 122 13.05 -4.68 -8.66
C ALA A 122 14.49 -4.27 -9.04
N ASN A 123 15.38 -5.25 -9.26
CA ASN A 123 16.74 -4.99 -9.73
C ASN A 123 16.78 -4.37 -11.14
N ALA A 124 15.85 -4.77 -12.02
CA ALA A 124 15.74 -4.20 -13.36
C ALA A 124 15.20 -2.76 -13.36
N TRP A 125 14.38 -2.39 -12.39
CA TRP A 125 13.85 -1.02 -12.23
C TRP A 125 14.82 -0.07 -11.51
N GLY A 126 15.88 -0.59 -10.87
CA GLY A 126 16.97 0.19 -10.28
C GLY A 126 17.04 0.08 -8.76
N GLY A 127 18.22 0.38 -8.18
CA GLY A 127 18.53 0.18 -6.76
C GLY A 127 17.89 1.16 -5.76
N GLY A 128 16.83 1.88 -6.15
CA GLY A 128 16.15 2.87 -5.29
C GLY A 128 16.80 4.25 -5.22
N GLU A 129 17.84 4.52 -6.02
CA GLU A 129 18.49 5.85 -6.09
C GLU A 129 17.66 6.87 -6.88
N MET A 130 16.69 6.41 -7.67
CA MET A 130 15.80 7.24 -8.47
C MET A 130 14.37 6.75 -8.28
N ALA A 131 13.52 7.59 -7.69
CA ALA A 131 12.09 7.35 -7.58
C ALA A 131 11.35 8.27 -8.56
N SER A 132 10.75 7.70 -9.60
CA SER A 132 9.79 8.44 -10.42
C SER A 132 8.42 8.31 -9.77
N ALA A 133 8.11 9.22 -8.84
CA ALA A 133 6.77 9.37 -8.33
C ALA A 133 5.94 10.12 -9.37
N ASP A 134 5.35 9.39 -10.32
CA ASP A 134 4.29 9.96 -11.15
C ASP A 134 3.10 10.23 -10.23
N GLY A 135 2.97 11.49 -9.81
CA GLY A 135 1.82 11.96 -9.05
C GLY A 135 0.58 11.79 -9.92
N MET A 136 -0.16 10.70 -9.72
CA MET A 136 -1.46 10.50 -10.37
C MET A 136 -2.35 11.71 -10.04
N ARG A 137 -2.64 12.51 -11.06
CA ARG A 137 -3.62 13.59 -10.98
C ARG A 137 -4.99 13.01 -11.30
N PHE A 138 -5.81 12.81 -10.28
CA PHE A 138 -7.22 12.51 -10.48
C PHE A 138 -7.97 13.80 -10.82
N VAL A 139 -8.59 13.87 -12.00
CA VAL A 139 -9.52 14.95 -12.34
C VAL A 139 -10.84 14.65 -11.64
N ILE A 140 -11.18 15.42 -10.61
CA ILE A 140 -12.48 15.32 -9.95
C ILE A 140 -13.49 16.07 -10.84
N PRO A 141 -14.53 15.41 -11.39
CA PRO A 141 -15.47 16.04 -12.31
C PRO A 141 -16.43 17.05 -11.65
N VAL A 142 -16.35 17.24 -10.33
CA VAL A 142 -17.25 18.10 -9.57
C VAL A 142 -16.45 19.02 -8.65
N SER A 143 -16.73 20.32 -8.69
CA SER A 143 -16.09 21.31 -7.81
C SER A 143 -16.40 20.99 -6.35
N THR A 144 -15.42 20.43 -5.64
CA THR A 144 -15.53 20.14 -4.20
C THR A 144 -14.71 21.16 -3.42
N ILE A 145 -15.26 21.61 -2.29
CA ILE A 145 -14.69 22.68 -1.43
C ILE A 145 -13.29 22.31 -0.89
N HIS A 146 -12.92 21.03 -0.94
CA HIS A 146 -11.64 20.48 -0.49
C HIS A 146 -10.62 20.21 -1.62
N ALA A 147 -10.93 20.58 -2.88
CA ALA A 147 -9.96 20.47 -3.95
C ALA A 147 -8.92 21.61 -3.85
N ALA A 148 -7.72 21.30 -3.38
CA ALA A 148 -6.62 22.26 -3.31
C ALA A 148 -5.75 22.20 -4.58
N TYR A 149 -5.40 23.37 -5.11
CA TYR A 149 -4.44 23.50 -6.20
C TYR A 149 -3.03 23.15 -5.71
N GLN A 150 -2.40 22.14 -6.31
CA GLN A 150 -1.00 21.81 -6.05
C GLN A 150 -0.11 22.45 -7.13
N PRO A 151 0.74 23.44 -6.77
CA PRO A 151 1.66 24.04 -7.73
C PRO A 151 2.67 23.00 -8.24
N PRO A 152 3.09 23.09 -9.51
CA PRO A 152 4.10 22.18 -10.06
C PRO A 152 5.42 22.35 -9.31
N LEU A 153 5.96 21.23 -8.80
CA LEU A 153 7.15 21.17 -7.96
C LEU A 153 8.46 21.52 -8.68
N PHE A 154 8.46 21.65 -10.01
CA PHE A 154 9.62 22.07 -10.78
C PHE A 154 9.38 23.44 -11.43
N ARG A 155 9.77 24.50 -10.70
CA ARG A 155 10.05 25.82 -11.29
C ARG A 155 11.53 26.12 -11.08
N SER A 156 12.34 25.96 -12.13
CA SER A 156 13.74 26.41 -12.12
C SER A 156 13.78 27.95 -12.10
N PRO A 157 14.69 28.59 -11.34
CA PRO A 157 14.86 30.05 -11.38
C PRO A 157 15.78 30.40 -12.55
N SER A 158 15.23 30.95 -13.63
CA SER A 158 16.02 31.50 -14.73
C SER A 158 15.79 33.00 -14.87
N GLY A 159 16.80 33.77 -14.45
CA GLY A 159 17.23 35.00 -15.11
C GLY A 159 16.53 36.30 -14.69
N ALA A 160 17.17 37.06 -13.81
CA ALA A 160 16.99 38.50 -13.74
C ALA A 160 17.71 39.17 -14.94
N PRO A 161 17.09 40.14 -15.64
CA PRO A 161 17.87 41.09 -16.40
C PRO A 161 18.24 42.31 -15.54
N ARG A 162 19.54 42.62 -15.58
CA ARG A 162 20.17 43.84 -15.06
C ARG A 162 19.59 45.10 -15.70
N SER A 163 19.76 46.21 -14.96
CA SER A 163 19.56 47.60 -15.36
C SER A 163 20.09 47.96 -16.75
N THR A 164 19.33 48.79 -17.46
CA THR A 164 19.67 50.19 -17.79
C THR A 164 18.38 50.96 -18.01
#